data_AF-A0A2W5YC37-F1
#
_entry.id   AF-A0A2W5YC37-F1
#
_cell.length_a   1.000
_cell.length_b   1.000
_cell.length_c   1.000
_cell.angle_alpha   90.00
_cell.angle_beta   90.00
_cell.angle_gamma   90.00
#
_symmetry.space_group_name_H-M   'P 1'
#
loop_
_entity.id
_entity.type
_entity.pdbx_description
1 polymer ?
#
loop_
_entity_poly.entity_id
_entity_poly.type
_entity_poly.pdbx_seq_one_letter_code
_entity_poly.pdbx_strand_id
1 'polypeptide(L)'
;MDIRSLADLTTADERSQRFTPLGFAPGSRILTPEVAAQHIQRTVATDLAPSVPDTVRKSLDRVRSVHVHGLFDYELFTAASDLALLYLQQAFAERFVAYYQHTIPLVDDKG
;
A
#
# COMPACT_ATOMS: atom_id res chain seq x y z
N MET A 1 19.79 -12.78 -24.29
CA MET A 1 18.45 -12.68 -23.69
C MET A 1 17.63 -13.75 -24.37
N ASP A 2 17.29 -14.82 -23.64
CA ASP A 2 16.61 -15.96 -24.22
C ASP A 2 15.10 -15.68 -24.29
N ILE A 3 14.47 -16.08 -25.39
CA ILE A 3 13.03 -15.96 -25.57
C ILE A 3 12.36 -17.00 -24.67
N ARG A 4 11.48 -16.52 -23.78
CA ARG A 4 10.71 -17.36 -22.85
C ARG A 4 9.42 -17.85 -23.51
N SER A 5 8.98 -19.05 -23.16
CA SER A 5 7.67 -19.55 -23.59
C SER A 5 6.54 -18.81 -22.87
N LEU A 6 5.31 -18.88 -23.39
CA LEU A 6 4.15 -18.32 -22.69
C LEU A 6 3.97 -18.95 -21.31
N ALA A 7 4.19 -20.26 -21.19
CA ALA A 7 4.10 -20.97 -19.91
C ALA A 7 5.09 -20.37 -18.88
N ASP A 8 6.33 -20.10 -19.30
CA ASP A 8 7.34 -19.47 -18.44
C ASP A 8 6.93 -18.04 -18.05
N LEU A 9 6.36 -17.26 -18.97
CA LEU A 9 5.91 -15.89 -18.69
C LEU A 9 4.70 -15.82 -17.77
N THR A 10 3.84 -16.84 -17.78
CA THR A 10 2.68 -16.94 -16.88
C THR A 10 3.02 -17.54 -15.51
N THR A 11 4.27 -17.97 -15.29
CA THR A 11 4.69 -18.54 -14.02
C THR A 11 4.61 -17.48 -12.93
N ALA A 12 3.93 -17.82 -11.82
CA ALA A 12 3.76 -16.91 -10.70
C ALA A 12 5.12 -16.56 -10.07
N ASP A 13 5.28 -15.28 -9.71
CA ASP A 13 6.49 -14.81 -9.04
C ASP A 13 6.57 -15.36 -7.61
N GLU A 14 7.67 -16.06 -7.29
CA GLU A 14 7.87 -16.70 -5.99
C GLU A 14 7.91 -15.67 -4.84
N ARG A 15 8.41 -14.45 -5.10
CA ARG A 15 8.48 -13.41 -4.08
C ARG A 15 7.10 -12.97 -3.65
N SER A 16 6.16 -12.81 -4.58
CA SER A 16 4.76 -12.49 -4.28
C SER A 16 4.10 -13.54 -3.35
N GLN A 17 4.54 -14.79 -3.44
CA GLN A 17 4.02 -15.89 -2.61
C GLN A 17 4.56 -15.92 -1.18
N ARG A 18 5.59 -15.11 -0.86
CA ARG A 18 6.19 -15.03 0.48
C ARG A 18 5.56 -13.95 1.36
N PHE A 19 4.70 -13.10 0.79
CA PHE A 19 3.99 -12.07 1.54
C PHE A 19 2.63 -12.57 2.00
N THR A 20 2.48 -12.68 3.31
CA THR A 20 1.26 -13.13 3.98
C THR A 20 0.61 -11.97 4.73
N PRO A 21 -0.61 -12.14 5.27
CA PRO A 21 -1.21 -11.14 6.17
C PRO A 21 -0.36 -10.81 7.41
N LEU A 22 0.58 -11.67 7.80
CA LEU A 22 1.52 -11.43 8.90
C LEU A 22 2.85 -10.82 8.43
N GLY A 23 2.92 -10.37 7.18
CA GLY A 23 4.14 -9.87 6.55
C GLY A 23 4.93 -10.97 5.84
N PHE A 24 6.24 -10.75 5.74
CA PHE A 24 7.17 -11.66 5.07
C PHE A 24 7.29 -12.99 5.82
N ALA A 25 7.00 -14.10 5.16
CA ALA A 25 7.17 -15.45 5.69
C ALA A 25 8.53 -16.04 5.25
N PRO A 26 9.54 -16.11 6.14
CA PRO A 26 10.80 -16.75 5.81
C PRO A 26 10.65 -18.28 5.72
N GLY A 27 11.49 -18.93 4.90
CA GLY A 27 11.57 -20.39 4.80
C GLY A 27 10.59 -21.01 3.79
N SER A 28 10.00 -22.15 4.17
CA SER A 28 9.15 -23.00 3.31
C SER A 28 7.66 -22.63 3.30
N ARG A 29 7.26 -21.62 4.09
CA ARG A 29 5.88 -21.19 4.17
C ARG A 29 5.56 -20.23 3.02
N ILE A 30 5.26 -20.83 1.87
CA ILE A 30 4.95 -20.14 0.61
C ILE A 30 3.45 -20.28 0.34
N LEU A 31 2.78 -19.17 0.02
CA LEU A 31 1.39 -19.20 -0.42
C LEU A 31 1.29 -19.84 -1.80
N THR A 32 0.17 -20.51 -2.11
CA THR A 32 -0.08 -20.87 -3.51
C THR A 32 -0.24 -19.60 -4.35
N PRO A 33 0.02 -19.63 -5.67
CA PRO A 33 -0.21 -18.48 -6.55
C PRO A 33 -1.57 -17.81 -6.35
N GLU A 34 -2.62 -18.61 -6.20
CA GLU A 34 -4.01 -18.17 -6.07
C GLU A 34 -4.23 -17.46 -4.74
N VAL A 35 -3.67 -17.98 -3.65
CA VAL A 35 -3.78 -17.37 -2.32
C VAL A 35 -2.97 -16.08 -2.25
N ALA A 36 -1.78 -16.04 -2.88
CA ALA A 36 -0.98 -14.82 -2.99
C ALA A 36 -1.71 -13.72 -3.77
N ALA A 37 -2.27 -14.07 -4.94
CA ALA A 37 -3.05 -13.15 -5.76
C ALA A 37 -4.30 -12.65 -5.02
N GLN A 38 -5.00 -13.52 -4.30
CA GLN A 38 -6.15 -13.14 -3.49
C GLN A 38 -5.75 -12.21 -2.33
N HIS A 39 -4.62 -12.48 -1.68
CA HIS A 39 -4.11 -11.63 -0.60
C HIS A 39 -3.82 -10.22 -1.11
N ILE A 40 -3.07 -10.08 -2.20
CA ILE A 40 -2.75 -8.79 -2.82
C ILE A 40 -4.04 -8.04 -3.22
N GLN A 41 -4.98 -8.72 -3.88
CA GLN A 41 -6.25 -8.10 -4.29
C GLN A 41 -7.05 -7.58 -3.10
N ARG A 42 -7.13 -8.35 -2.00
CA ARG A 42 -7.82 -7.91 -0.77
C ARG A 42 -7.14 -6.70 -0.14
N THR A 43 -5.81 -6.69 -0.09
CA THR A 43 -5.04 -5.55 0.44
C THR A 43 -5.37 -4.27 -0.33
N VAL A 44 -5.34 -4.35 -1.67
CA VAL A 44 -5.65 -3.21 -2.55
C VAL A 44 -7.11 -2.80 -2.47
N ALA A 45 -8.04 -3.74 -2.32
CA ALA A 45 -9.48 -3.49 -2.25
C ALA A 45 -9.98 -2.94 -0.90
N THR A 46 -9.10 -2.67 0.08
CA THR A 46 -9.48 -2.18 1.40
C THR A 46 -10.20 -0.84 1.33
N ASP A 47 -11.46 -0.77 1.78
CA ASP A 47 -12.25 0.45 1.75
C ASP A 47 -11.88 1.46 2.84
N LEU A 48 -11.95 2.74 2.49
CA LEU A 48 -11.84 3.85 3.43
C LEU A 48 -13.22 4.23 3.95
N ALA A 49 -13.30 4.56 5.25
CA ALA A 49 -14.52 5.07 5.86
C ALA A 49 -15.10 6.28 5.09
N PRO A 50 -16.42 6.48 5.06
CA PRO A 50 -17.04 7.60 4.35
C PRO A 50 -16.59 8.98 4.86
N SER A 51 -16.16 9.06 6.11
CA SER A 51 -15.65 10.30 6.73
C SER A 51 -14.26 10.72 6.26
N VAL A 52 -13.55 9.87 5.50
CA VAL A 52 -12.21 10.20 4.98
C VAL A 52 -12.37 11.19 3.81
N PRO A 53 -11.65 12.33 3.83
CA PRO A 53 -11.71 13.33 2.76
C PRO A 53 -11.37 12.76 1.37
N ASP A 54 -11.99 13.34 0.33
CA ASP A 54 -11.78 12.93 -1.07
C ASP A 54 -10.32 13.09 -1.54
N THR A 55 -9.60 14.06 -0.98
CA THR A 55 -8.16 14.28 -1.20
C THR A 55 -7.35 13.04 -0.80
N VAL A 56 -7.61 12.50 0.38
CA VAL A 56 -6.97 11.29 0.91
C VAL A 56 -7.41 10.05 0.11
N ARG A 57 -8.69 9.98 -0.30
CA ARG A 57 -9.20 8.87 -1.12
C ARG A 57 -8.48 8.77 -2.47
N LYS A 58 -8.37 9.88 -3.20
CA LYS A 58 -7.62 9.94 -4.48
C LYS A 58 -6.15 9.60 -4.29
N SER A 59 -5.59 9.96 -3.15
CA SER A 59 -4.20 9.65 -2.80
C SER A 59 -4.00 8.15 -2.59
N LEU A 60 -4.93 7.47 -1.91
CA LEU A 60 -4.91 6.01 -1.78
C LEU A 60 -5.03 5.30 -3.13
N ASP A 61 -5.88 5.79 -4.05
CA ASP A 61 -5.99 5.21 -5.39
C ASP A 61 -4.66 5.25 -6.16
N ARG A 62 -3.87 6.32 -5.93
CA ARG A 62 -2.52 6.41 -6.49
C ARG A 62 -1.55 5.41 -5.86
N VAL A 63 -1.59 5.23 -4.53
CA VAL A 63 -0.79 4.20 -3.84
C VAL A 63 -1.14 2.81 -4.34
N ARG A 64 -2.44 2.50 -4.49
CA ARG A 64 -2.92 1.22 -5.01
C ARG A 64 -2.36 0.94 -6.40
N SER A 65 -2.41 1.93 -7.30
CA SER A 65 -1.85 1.81 -8.65
C SER A 65 -0.34 1.56 -8.62
N VAL A 66 0.43 2.36 -7.86
CA VAL A 66 1.89 2.19 -7.76
C VAL A 66 2.25 0.84 -7.14
N HIS A 67 1.51 0.40 -6.11
CA HIS A 67 1.73 -0.90 -5.46
C HIS A 67 1.52 -2.07 -6.44
N VAL A 68 0.43 -2.06 -7.21
CA VAL A 68 0.15 -3.11 -8.21
C VAL A 68 1.23 -3.15 -9.29
N HIS A 69 1.67 -1.99 -9.78
CA HIS A 69 2.78 -1.94 -10.75
C HIS A 69 4.12 -2.35 -10.11
N GLY A 70 4.32 -2.05 -8.83
CA GLY A 70 5.50 -2.43 -8.05
C GLY A 70 5.68 -3.93 -7.87
N LEU A 71 4.65 -4.76 -8.09
CA LEU A 71 4.81 -6.21 -8.11
C LEU A 71 5.74 -6.68 -9.25
N PHE A 72 5.89 -5.87 -10.30
CA PHE A 72 6.71 -6.17 -11.48
C PHE A 72 7.98 -5.31 -11.58
N ASP A 73 8.12 -4.30 -10.73
CA ASP A 73 9.22 -3.34 -10.73
C ASP A 73 9.61 -2.99 -9.29
N TYR A 74 10.85 -3.31 -8.91
CA TYR A 74 11.33 -3.13 -7.54
C TYR A 74 11.44 -1.65 -7.13
N GLU A 75 11.75 -0.74 -8.06
CA GLU A 75 11.81 0.69 -7.75
C GLU A 75 10.42 1.21 -7.41
N LEU A 76 9.41 0.82 -8.21
CA LEU A 76 8.01 1.14 -7.93
C LEU A 76 7.53 0.48 -6.63
N PHE A 77 7.98 -0.73 -6.30
CA PHE A 77 7.65 -1.39 -5.04
C PHE A 77 8.08 -0.56 -3.83
N THR A 78 9.32 -0.06 -3.85
CA THR A 78 9.84 0.79 -2.77
C THR A 78 9.14 2.14 -2.74
N ALA A 79 8.90 2.77 -3.89
CA ALA A 79 8.18 4.04 -3.98
C ALA A 79 6.73 3.95 -3.48
N ALA A 80 6.06 2.80 -3.66
CA ALA A 80 4.70 2.59 -3.14
C ALA A 80 4.64 2.75 -1.61
N SER A 81 5.65 2.25 -0.89
CA SER A 81 5.74 2.36 0.57
C SER A 81 5.93 3.81 1.02
N ASP A 82 6.85 4.53 0.40
CA ASP A 82 7.10 5.95 0.72
C ASP A 82 5.88 6.82 0.42
N LEU A 83 5.21 6.55 -0.70
CA LEU A 83 3.99 7.24 -1.09
C LEU A 83 2.84 6.97 -0.11
N ALA A 84 2.70 5.73 0.36
CA ALA A 84 1.71 5.37 1.36
C ALA A 84 1.95 6.13 2.69
N LEU A 85 3.21 6.22 3.13
CA LEU A 85 3.58 6.95 4.34
C LEU A 85 3.29 8.45 4.21
N LEU A 86 3.64 9.05 3.07
CA LEU A 86 3.37 10.46 2.79
C LEU A 86 1.87 10.78 2.88
N TYR A 87 1.03 9.95 2.28
CA TYR A 87 -0.41 10.19 2.31
C TYR A 87 -1.07 9.86 3.64
N LEU A 88 -0.51 8.93 4.40
CA LEU A 88 -0.90 8.72 5.79
C LEU A 88 -0.63 9.97 6.64
N GLN A 89 0.54 10.58 6.47
CA GLN A 89 0.89 11.85 7.14
C GLN A 89 -0.05 12.97 6.73
N GLN A 90 -0.35 13.11 5.42
CA GLN A 90 -1.31 14.09 4.93
C GLN A 90 -2.70 13.87 5.56
N ALA A 91 -3.20 12.63 5.61
CA ALA A 91 -4.48 12.32 6.20
C ALA A 91 -4.56 12.69 7.70
N PHE A 92 -3.49 12.46 8.45
CA PHE A 92 -3.42 12.89 9.84
C PHE A 92 -3.35 14.41 9.99
N ALA A 93 -2.60 15.10 9.12
CA ALA A 93 -2.53 16.55 9.13
C ALA A 93 -3.90 17.18 8.83
N GLU A 94 -4.62 16.70 7.81
CA GLU A 94 -5.97 17.16 7.50
C GLU A 94 -6.94 16.92 8.67
N ARG A 95 -6.87 15.73 9.29
CA ARG A 95 -7.70 15.40 10.46
C ARG A 95 -7.38 16.28 11.67
N PHE A 96 -6.10 16.58 11.90
CA PHE A 96 -5.65 17.45 12.97
C PHE A 96 -6.18 18.88 12.79
N VAL A 97 -6.01 19.44 11.59
CA VAL A 97 -6.51 20.79 11.27
C VAL A 97 -8.03 20.87 11.40
N ALA A 98 -8.75 19.85 10.92
CA ALA A 98 -10.21 19.78 11.03
C ALA A 98 -10.68 19.71 12.50
N TYR A 99 -9.99 18.93 13.34
CA TYR A 99 -10.28 18.84 14.77
C TYR A 99 -10.20 20.22 15.46
N TYR A 100 -9.22 21.03 15.07
CA TYR A 100 -9.02 22.39 15.58
C TYR A 100 -9.81 23.46 14.82
N GLN A 101 -10.75 23.09 13.94
CA GLN A 101 -11.55 24.05 13.15
C GLN A 101 -10.67 25.07 12.42
N HIS A 102 -9.54 24.63 11.87
CA HIS A 102 -8.54 25.48 11.21
C HIS A 102 -7.88 26.54 12.11
N THR A 103 -8.04 26.45 13.43
CA THR A 103 -7.43 27.35 14.43
C THR A 103 -6.61 26.52 15.42
N ILE A 104 -5.31 26.36 15.15
CA ILE A 104 -4.42 25.56 15.99
C ILE A 104 -3.97 26.39 17.19
N PRO A 105 -4.38 26.08 18.43
CA PRO A 105 -3.92 26.79 19.61
C PRO A 105 -2.46 26.40 19.88
N LEU A 106 -1.60 27.41 19.99
CA LEU A 106 -0.25 27.23 20.50
C LEU A 106 -0.31 27.50 22.00
N VAL A 107 0.02 26.49 22.79
CA VAL A 107 0.16 26.60 24.25
C VAL A 107 1.63 26.72 24.61
N ASP A 108 1.94 27.48 25.64
CA ASP A 108 3.28 27.45 26.23
C ASP A 108 3.43 26.22 27.15
N ASP A 109 4.63 25.96 27.67
CA ASP A 109 4.87 24.83 28.58
C ASP A 109 4.06 24.91 29.89
N LYS A 110 3.35 26.02 30.15
CA LYS A 110 2.55 26.25 31.36
C LYS A 110 1.05 26.03 31.15
N GLY A 111 0.60 25.79 29.92
CA GLY A 111 -0.78 25.40 29.58
C GLY A 111 -1.61 26.49 28.92
#